data_AF-A0A2W6YM38-F1
#
_entry.id   AF-A0A2W6YM38-F1
#
_cell.length_a   1.000
_cell.length_b   1.000
_cell.length_c   1.000
_cell.angle_alpha   90.00
_cell.angle_beta   90.00
_cell.angle_gamma   90.00
#
_symmetry.space_group_name_H-M   'P 1'
#
loop_
_entity.id
_entity.type
_entity.pdbx_description
1 polymer ?
#
loop_
_entity_poly.entity_id
_entity_poly.type
_entity_poly.pdbx_seq_one_letter_code
_entity_poly.pdbx_strand_id
1 'polypeptide(L)'
;MRRALGLLAFLSLVLAATSPARAGVDVRVDIPAQRMKVTTTDGEVYNWTISSGRKGFRSPNGVYRPTRLEKNWYSRKYGGAMPYSVFFRGGYAIHGTTAVGALGRPASHGCIRLHPANAAKLFALVKKHGAGQTRIALNGAAPDGLSQFAKAPGRAKSLQAQAGAKQRAAVVAETRAGKNWNAARGQILLRPSLPAGAYGYQPYYPSGSPVYQGLAPGWR
;
A
#
# COMPACT_ATOMS: atom_id res chain seq x y z
N MET A 1 -9.05 -34.58 63.43
CA MET A 1 -9.28 -34.93 62.01
C MET A 1 -10.42 -34.07 61.49
N ARG A 2 -10.31 -33.53 60.26
CA ARG A 2 -11.38 -32.85 59.48
C ARG A 2 -11.62 -31.40 59.99
N ARG A 3 -11.60 -30.30 59.24
CA ARG A 3 -11.51 -29.99 57.79
C ARG A 3 -11.04 -28.53 57.71
N ALA A 4 -9.95 -28.21 57.02
CA ALA A 4 -9.60 -26.80 56.74
C ALA A 4 -8.60 -26.59 55.59
N LEU A 5 -8.37 -27.59 54.74
CA LEU A 5 -7.55 -27.46 53.54
C LEU A 5 -8.40 -27.83 52.34
N GLY A 6 -8.91 -26.84 51.62
CA GLY A 6 -9.68 -27.11 50.41
C GLY A 6 -10.47 -25.93 49.91
N LEU A 7 -9.85 -24.76 49.74
CA LEU A 7 -10.45 -23.64 49.00
C LEU A 7 -9.42 -22.58 48.55
N LEU A 8 -8.19 -23.00 48.27
CA LEU A 8 -7.13 -22.15 47.70
C LEU A 8 -6.54 -22.75 46.41
N ALA A 9 -7.34 -23.50 45.65
CA ALA A 9 -6.91 -24.12 44.40
C ALA A 9 -7.88 -23.86 43.23
N PHE A 10 -8.71 -22.80 43.32
CA PHE A 10 -9.64 -22.42 42.24
C PHE A 10 -9.65 -20.91 41.96
N LEU A 11 -8.57 -20.19 42.29
CA LEU A 11 -8.35 -18.80 41.88
C LEU A 11 -7.11 -18.69 40.99
N SER A 12 -6.97 -19.60 40.04
CA SER A 12 -5.95 -19.53 38.96
C SER A 12 -6.61 -19.31 37.59
N LEU A 13 -7.91 -18.98 37.58
CA LEU A 13 -8.70 -18.86 36.38
C LEU A 13 -8.42 -17.51 35.69
N VAL A 14 -7.63 -17.60 34.62
CA VAL A 14 -7.65 -16.70 33.46
C VAL A 14 -7.07 -15.32 33.73
N LEU A 15 -5.74 -15.26 33.87
CA LEU A 15 -5.00 -14.12 33.33
C LEU A 15 -4.86 -14.34 31.81
N ALA A 16 -5.96 -14.10 31.07
CA ALA A 16 -5.88 -13.99 29.63
C ALA A 16 -4.89 -12.86 29.33
N ALA A 17 -3.69 -13.23 28.88
CA ALA A 17 -2.70 -12.29 28.38
C ALA A 17 -3.33 -11.57 27.18
N THR A 18 -3.94 -10.42 27.43
CA THR A 18 -4.31 -9.44 26.42
C THR A 18 -3.01 -8.94 25.81
N SER A 19 -2.51 -9.68 24.83
CA SER A 19 -1.41 -9.19 24.00
C SER A 19 -1.87 -7.84 23.46
N PRO A 20 -1.15 -6.73 23.71
CA PRO A 20 -1.53 -5.46 23.14
C PRO A 20 -1.59 -5.67 21.63
N ALA A 21 -2.72 -5.34 21.03
CA ALA A 21 -2.84 -5.32 19.58
C ALA A 21 -1.73 -4.40 19.08
N ARG A 22 -0.69 -5.00 18.47
CA ARG A 22 0.49 -4.26 18.02
C ARG A 22 0.07 -3.18 17.05
N ALA A 23 0.20 -1.92 17.47
CA ALA A 23 -0.22 -0.80 16.67
C ALA A 23 0.73 -0.62 15.47
N GLY A 24 0.25 -0.89 14.26
CA GLY A 24 1.07 -0.98 13.05
C GLY A 24 0.58 -0.11 11.91
N VAL A 25 1.42 -0.01 10.87
CA VAL A 25 1.15 0.75 9.64
C VAL A 25 1.22 -0.22 8.46
N ASP A 26 0.15 -0.34 7.69
CA ASP A 26 0.14 -1.08 6.42
C ASP A 26 0.08 -0.10 5.26
N VAL A 27 1.14 -0.10 4.45
CA VAL A 27 1.31 0.70 3.25
C VAL A 27 1.17 -0.22 2.05
N ARG A 28 0.16 0.00 1.22
CA ARG A 28 -0.05 -0.72 -0.05
C ARG A 28 0.14 0.24 -1.21
N VAL A 29 1.07 -0.10 -2.09
CA VAL A 29 1.38 0.65 -3.30
C VAL A 29 0.91 -0.16 -4.50
N ASP A 30 -0.02 0.43 -5.25
CA ASP A 30 -0.47 -0.05 -6.54
C ASP A 30 0.29 0.72 -7.63
N ILE A 31 1.25 0.05 -8.26
CA ILE A 31 2.09 0.64 -9.30
C ILE A 31 1.26 0.90 -10.57
N PRO A 32 0.47 -0.04 -11.13
CA PRO A 32 -0.37 0.24 -12.29
C PRO A 32 -1.30 1.44 -12.09
N ALA A 33 -1.94 1.54 -10.92
CA ALA A 33 -2.86 2.63 -10.61
C ALA A 33 -2.15 3.93 -10.19
N GLN A 34 -0.83 3.90 -9.91
CA GLN A 34 -0.09 4.99 -9.29
C GLN A 34 -0.74 5.52 -8.01
N ARG A 35 -1.16 4.59 -7.14
CA ARG A 35 -1.80 4.90 -5.85
C ARG A 35 -1.07 4.26 -4.68
N MET A 36 -1.16 4.91 -3.53
CA MET A 36 -0.74 4.37 -2.25
C MET A 36 -1.87 4.48 -1.26
N LYS A 37 -2.29 3.34 -0.69
CA LYS A 37 -3.18 3.27 0.45
C LYS A 37 -2.37 3.06 1.71
N VAL A 38 -2.62 3.86 2.73
CA VAL A 38 -2.01 3.70 4.06
C VAL A 38 -3.12 3.48 5.07
N THR A 39 -2.99 2.45 5.89
CA THR A 39 -3.91 2.16 6.97
C THR A 39 -3.13 1.94 8.26
N THR A 40 -3.57 2.54 9.36
CA THR A 40 -3.02 2.27 10.69
C THR A 40 -4.00 1.42 11.49
N THR A 41 -3.48 0.72 12.50
CA THR A 41 -4.30 0.02 13.50
C THR A 41 -5.18 0.97 14.31
N ASP A 42 -4.79 2.24 14.40
CA ASP A 42 -5.52 3.28 15.14
C ASP A 42 -6.71 3.82 14.32
N GLY A 43 -6.94 3.28 13.11
CA GLY A 43 -8.07 3.62 12.24
C GLY A 43 -7.79 4.72 11.22
N GLU A 44 -6.57 5.28 11.16
CA GLU A 44 -6.24 6.27 10.14
C GLU A 44 -6.15 5.61 8.76
N VAL A 45 -6.83 6.17 7.76
CA VAL A 45 -6.81 5.67 6.37
C VAL A 45 -6.51 6.81 5.41
N TYR A 46 -5.56 6.57 4.50
CA TYR A 46 -5.15 7.52 3.49
C TYR A 46 -5.09 6.87 2.11
N ASN A 47 -5.32 7.66 1.07
CA ASN A 47 -5.17 7.25 -0.31
C ASN A 47 -4.53 8.37 -1.13
N TRP A 48 -3.27 8.17 -1.53
CA TRP A 48 -2.43 9.20 -2.14
C TRP A 48 -2.01 8.83 -3.55
N THR A 49 -1.89 9.84 -4.40
CA THR A 49 -1.24 9.70 -5.71
C THR A 49 0.27 9.58 -5.54
N ILE A 50 0.90 8.66 -6.27
CA ILE A 50 2.35 8.45 -6.26
C ILE A 50 2.97 8.70 -7.64
N SER A 51 4.30 8.73 -7.69
CA SER A 51 5.06 8.50 -8.93
C SER A 51 6.11 7.41 -8.70
N SER A 52 5.92 6.28 -9.39
CA SER A 52 6.83 5.12 -9.33
C SER A 52 7.94 5.20 -10.39
N GLY A 53 8.74 4.14 -10.48
CA GLY A 53 9.83 3.99 -11.44
C GLY A 53 9.39 3.98 -12.91
N ARG A 54 10.02 4.81 -13.75
CA ARG A 54 9.77 4.82 -15.20
C ARG A 54 10.35 3.59 -15.90
N LYS A 55 10.07 3.43 -17.21
CA LYS A 55 10.69 2.39 -18.04
C LYS A 55 12.22 2.43 -17.90
N GLY A 56 12.85 1.27 -17.65
CA GLY A 56 14.29 1.13 -17.36
C GLY A 56 14.67 1.31 -15.89
N PHE A 57 13.76 1.79 -15.03
CA PHE A 57 14.01 2.03 -13.61
C PHE A 57 12.86 1.50 -12.74
N ARG A 58 12.46 0.25 -12.94
CA ARG A 58 11.28 -0.32 -12.30
C ARG A 58 11.37 -0.28 -10.76
N SER A 59 10.25 0.04 -10.13
CA SER A 59 10.10 -0.12 -8.68
C SER A 59 10.01 -1.62 -8.33
N PRO A 60 10.73 -2.08 -7.29
CA PRO A 60 10.75 -3.48 -6.90
C PRO A 60 9.42 -3.89 -6.28
N ASN A 61 8.87 -5.03 -6.68
CA ASN A 61 7.63 -5.56 -6.09
C ASN A 61 7.91 -6.31 -4.80
N GLY A 62 6.86 -6.59 -4.05
CA GLY A 62 6.92 -7.48 -2.91
C GLY A 62 6.59 -6.78 -1.61
N VAL A 63 6.95 -7.44 -0.51
CA VAL A 63 6.61 -7.01 0.84
C VAL A 63 7.90 -6.72 1.59
N TYR A 64 7.95 -5.53 2.17
CA TYR A 64 9.11 -4.93 2.80
C TYR A 64 8.75 -4.37 4.17
N ARG A 65 9.80 -4.10 4.95
CA ARG A 65 9.73 -3.27 6.14
C ARG A 65 10.62 -2.05 5.96
N PRO A 66 10.30 -0.92 6.60
CA PRO A 66 11.24 0.19 6.69
C PRO A 66 12.57 -0.30 7.29
N THR A 67 13.68 0.08 6.69
CA THR A 67 15.03 -0.23 7.18
C THR A 67 15.69 1.01 7.76
N ARG A 68 15.35 2.20 7.27
CA ARG A 68 15.90 3.47 7.74
C ARG A 68 14.95 4.63 7.44
N LEU A 69 14.91 5.59 8.36
CA LEU A 69 14.16 6.84 8.23
C LEU A 69 15.13 8.01 8.16
N GLU A 70 15.04 8.82 7.11
CA GLU A 70 15.83 10.03 6.94
C GLU A 70 14.93 11.23 6.65
N LYS A 71 14.89 12.22 7.56
CA LYS A 71 14.06 13.42 7.37
C LYS A 71 14.56 14.25 6.18
N ASN A 72 15.87 14.42 6.08
CA ASN A 72 16.54 15.18 5.03
C ASN A 72 17.54 14.25 4.33
N TRP A 73 17.19 13.72 3.16
CA TRP A 73 18.09 12.88 2.37
C TRP A 73 18.35 13.50 1.01
N TYR A 74 19.55 13.31 0.49
CA TYR A 74 19.93 13.73 -0.85
C TYR A 74 20.51 12.55 -1.63
N SER A 75 19.96 12.27 -2.81
CA SER A 75 20.43 11.16 -3.64
C SER A 75 21.75 11.50 -4.33
N ARG A 76 22.84 10.87 -3.90
CA ARG A 76 24.15 11.00 -4.59
C ARG A 76 24.15 10.35 -5.98
N LYS A 77 23.41 9.25 -6.17
CA LYS A 77 23.40 8.48 -7.42
C LYS A 77 22.61 9.15 -8.54
N TYR A 78 21.52 9.83 -8.21
CA TYR A 78 20.57 10.38 -9.19
C TYR A 78 20.39 11.88 -9.10
N GLY A 79 21.01 12.54 -8.12
CA GLY A 79 20.77 13.94 -7.80
C GLY A 79 19.38 14.18 -7.21
N GLY A 80 19.29 15.14 -6.30
CA GLY A 80 18.02 15.67 -5.82
C GLY A 80 17.61 15.29 -4.40
N ALA A 81 16.81 16.18 -3.82
CA ALA A 81 16.29 16.06 -2.47
C ALA A 81 15.20 14.98 -2.39
N MET A 82 15.28 14.19 -1.33
CA MET A 82 14.34 13.14 -0.96
C MET A 82 13.86 13.36 0.48
N PRO A 83 13.09 14.44 0.75
CA PRO A 83 12.61 14.73 2.09
C PRO A 83 11.71 13.60 2.60
N TYR A 84 11.76 13.34 3.90
CA TYR A 84 10.95 12.34 4.60
C TYR A 84 11.08 10.94 3.99
N SER A 85 12.33 10.51 3.77
CA SER A 85 12.65 9.23 3.16
C SER A 85 12.43 8.07 4.12
N VAL A 86 11.61 7.11 3.69
CA VAL A 86 11.41 5.80 4.30
C VAL A 86 12.07 4.75 3.40
N PHE A 87 13.31 4.37 3.71
CA PHE A 87 14.02 3.32 2.98
C PHE A 87 13.46 1.96 3.32
N PHE A 88 13.35 1.07 2.32
CA PHE A 88 12.79 -0.26 2.52
C PHE A 88 13.58 -1.38 1.83
N ARG A 89 14.50 -1.06 0.91
CA ARG A 89 15.37 -2.05 0.23
C ARG A 89 16.54 -1.36 -0.45
N GLY A 90 17.80 -1.68 -0.13
CA GLY A 90 18.98 -1.40 -0.98
C GLY A 90 19.06 -0.02 -1.69
N GLY A 91 18.58 1.06 -1.06
CA GLY A 91 18.50 2.41 -1.64
C GLY A 91 17.15 2.84 -2.22
N TYR A 92 16.19 1.93 -2.37
CA TYR A 92 14.79 2.23 -2.67
C TYR A 92 14.08 2.78 -1.44
N ALA A 93 13.34 3.88 -1.63
CA ALA A 93 12.61 4.56 -0.59
C ALA A 93 11.24 5.06 -1.07
N ILE A 94 10.35 5.29 -0.11
CA ILE A 94 9.19 6.17 -0.25
C ILE A 94 9.63 7.55 0.24
N HIS A 95 9.47 8.60 -0.55
CA HIS A 95 9.94 9.94 -0.17
C HIS A 95 9.13 11.06 -0.83
N GLY A 96 9.25 12.28 -0.31
CA GLY A 96 8.67 13.48 -0.90
C GLY A 96 9.42 13.93 -2.15
N THR A 97 8.75 14.60 -3.08
CA THR A 97 9.35 15.10 -4.33
C THR A 97 9.03 16.57 -4.55
N THR A 98 9.94 17.31 -5.18
CA THR A 98 9.66 18.66 -5.73
C THR A 98 8.95 18.57 -7.08
N ALA A 99 9.14 17.47 -7.83
CA ALA A 99 8.47 17.21 -9.10
C ALA A 99 7.00 16.75 -8.91
N VAL A 100 6.19 17.57 -8.25
CA VAL A 100 4.79 17.24 -7.90
C VAL A 100 3.93 17.01 -9.16
N GLY A 101 4.16 17.74 -10.25
CA GLY A 101 3.45 17.55 -11.53
C GLY A 101 3.70 16.21 -12.23
N ALA A 102 4.59 15.37 -11.71
CA ALA A 102 4.79 14.00 -12.20
C ALA A 102 4.03 12.93 -11.40
N LEU A 103 3.36 13.30 -10.30
CA LEU A 103 2.50 12.38 -9.56
C LEU A 103 1.33 11.92 -10.44
N GLY A 104 0.98 10.64 -10.36
CA GLY A 104 -0.06 9.99 -11.16
C GLY A 104 0.48 9.21 -12.35
N ARG A 105 1.79 9.29 -12.60
CA ARG A 105 2.49 8.53 -13.65
C ARG A 105 3.87 8.06 -13.20
N PRO A 106 4.40 6.96 -13.76
CA PRO A 106 5.77 6.54 -13.51
C PRO A 106 6.79 7.55 -14.07
N ALA A 107 7.64 8.11 -13.21
CA ALA A 107 8.66 9.10 -13.61
C ALA A 107 9.95 9.03 -12.78
N SER A 108 10.01 8.18 -11.75
CA SER A 108 11.16 8.08 -10.85
C SER A 108 12.24 7.13 -11.37
N HIS A 109 13.38 7.09 -10.66
CA HIS A 109 14.44 6.09 -10.86
C HIS A 109 14.24 4.83 -9.98
N GLY A 110 12.98 4.52 -9.62
CA GLY A 110 12.59 3.30 -8.90
C GLY A 110 12.01 3.56 -7.51
N CYS A 111 12.32 4.69 -6.88
CA CYS A 111 11.70 5.11 -5.63
C CYS A 111 10.21 5.43 -5.82
N ILE A 112 9.44 5.39 -4.73
CA ILE A 112 8.04 5.82 -4.73
C ILE A 112 7.98 7.25 -4.25
N ARG A 113 7.66 8.17 -5.17
CA ARG A 113 7.54 9.59 -4.85
C ARG A 113 6.13 9.91 -4.37
N LEU A 114 6.05 10.77 -3.36
CA LEU A 114 4.82 11.34 -2.80
C LEU A 114 4.88 12.87 -2.84
N HIS A 115 3.72 13.50 -2.73
CA HIS A 115 3.65 14.90 -2.34
C HIS A 115 4.40 15.10 -0.99
N PRO A 116 5.17 16.18 -0.79
CA PRO A 116 5.97 16.38 0.43
C PRO A 116 5.17 16.26 1.74
N ALA A 117 3.95 16.80 1.77
CA ALA A 117 3.05 16.68 2.93
C ALA A 117 2.68 15.21 3.24
N ASN A 118 2.39 14.42 2.22
CA ASN A 118 2.03 13.01 2.39
C ASN A 118 3.25 12.18 2.83
N ALA A 119 4.44 12.50 2.30
CA ALA A 119 5.69 11.88 2.73
C ALA A 119 5.99 12.19 4.21
N ALA A 120 5.83 13.45 4.62
CA ALA A 120 5.98 13.85 6.02
C ALA A 120 5.01 13.09 6.95
N LYS A 121 3.74 12.97 6.54
CA LYS A 121 2.73 12.23 7.29
C LYS A 121 3.10 10.74 7.39
N LEU A 122 3.46 10.09 6.28
CA LEU A 122 3.90 8.69 6.32
C LEU A 122 5.11 8.51 7.22
N PHE A 123 6.11 9.37 7.10
CA PHE A 123 7.30 9.33 7.93
C PHE A 123 6.95 9.42 9.42
N ALA A 124 6.06 10.33 9.79
CA ALA A 124 5.58 10.47 11.17
C ALA A 124 4.85 9.21 11.65
N LEU A 125 3.99 8.61 10.82
CA LEU A 125 3.30 7.35 11.15
C LEU A 125 4.31 6.22 11.37
N VAL A 126 5.28 6.04 10.46
CA VAL A 126 6.30 5.00 10.61
C VAL A 126 7.20 5.25 11.82
N LYS A 127 7.53 6.51 12.12
CA LYS A 127 8.29 6.89 13.33
C LYS A 127 7.49 6.60 14.61
N LYS A 128 6.18 6.86 14.63
CA LYS A 128 5.27 6.63 15.76
C LYS A 128 5.11 5.14 16.06
N HIS A 129 4.79 4.33 15.03
CA HIS A 129 4.48 2.90 15.20
C HIS A 129 5.74 2.01 15.18
N GLY A 130 6.82 2.50 14.59
CA GLY A 130 8.08 1.79 14.45
C GLY A 130 8.17 0.94 13.19
N ALA A 131 9.40 0.74 12.73
CA ALA A 131 9.72 -0.03 11.53
C ALA A 131 9.27 -1.50 11.62
N GLY A 132 9.40 -2.14 12.79
CA GLY A 132 9.02 -3.55 12.97
C GLY A 132 7.51 -3.81 12.81
N GLN A 133 6.68 -2.81 13.09
CA GLN A 133 5.22 -2.83 12.99
C GLN A 133 4.71 -2.21 11.70
N THR A 134 5.61 -1.81 10.79
CA THR A 134 5.25 -1.24 9.50
C THR A 134 5.46 -2.26 8.39
N ARG A 135 4.44 -2.43 7.55
CA ARG A 135 4.48 -3.27 6.35
C ARG A 135 4.34 -2.40 5.12
N ILE A 136 5.21 -2.61 4.13
CA ILE A 136 5.17 -1.93 2.82
C ILE A 136 5.01 -2.99 1.74
N ALA A 137 3.88 -2.99 1.03
CA ALA A 137 3.62 -3.90 -0.09
C ALA A 137 3.55 -3.13 -1.40
N LEU A 138 4.42 -3.46 -2.35
CA LEU A 138 4.45 -2.90 -3.70
C LEU A 138 3.96 -3.97 -4.68
N ASN A 139 2.89 -3.65 -5.42
CA ASN A 139 2.26 -4.56 -6.37
C ASN A 139 2.17 -3.93 -7.78
N GLY A 140 2.39 -4.75 -8.81
CA GLY A 140 1.95 -4.49 -10.18
C GLY A 140 3.02 -4.07 -11.20
N ALA A 141 4.31 -4.23 -10.89
CA ALA A 141 5.33 -4.49 -11.93
C ALA A 141 5.54 -6.03 -12.09
N ALA A 142 6.42 -6.53 -12.96
CA ALA A 142 6.77 -7.96 -12.95
C ALA A 142 7.39 -8.36 -11.58
N PRO A 143 7.05 -9.52 -10.97
CA PRO A 143 7.63 -9.96 -9.70
C PRO A 143 9.16 -9.91 -9.77
N ASP A 144 9.81 -9.31 -8.78
CA ASP A 144 11.27 -9.13 -8.79
C ASP A 144 12.01 -10.28 -8.11
N GLY A 145 11.29 -11.30 -7.61
CA GLY A 145 11.86 -12.46 -6.92
C GLY A 145 12.49 -12.16 -5.56
N LEU A 146 12.41 -10.91 -5.08
CA LEU A 146 13.18 -10.39 -3.94
C LEU A 146 12.28 -9.99 -2.76
N SER A 147 11.01 -10.44 -2.78
CA SER A 147 9.99 -10.22 -1.76
C SER A 147 10.31 -10.98 -0.47
N GLN A 148 11.39 -10.63 0.22
CA GLN A 148 11.93 -11.41 1.34
C GLN A 148 11.28 -11.12 2.70
N PHE A 149 9.97 -10.88 2.81
CA PHE A 149 9.31 -10.85 4.13
C PHE A 149 7.86 -11.35 4.06
N ALA A 150 7.69 -12.62 3.68
CA ALA A 150 6.46 -13.38 3.91
C ALA A 150 6.76 -14.88 4.14
N LYS A 151 7.64 -15.21 5.09
CA LYS A 151 7.33 -16.37 5.96
C LYS A 151 6.39 -15.85 7.05
N ALA A 152 5.09 -15.87 6.75
CA ALA A 152 4.07 -15.80 7.79
C ALA A 152 4.16 -17.08 8.65
N PRO A 153 3.86 -17.04 9.96
CA PRO A 153 3.71 -18.26 10.72
C PRO A 153 2.46 -19.00 10.25
N GLY A 154 2.53 -20.33 10.15
CA GLY A 154 1.33 -21.16 10.09
C GLY A 154 1.08 -21.85 8.76
N ARG A 155 1.68 -23.05 8.65
CA ARG A 155 1.29 -24.17 7.79
C ARG A 155 -0.18 -24.55 8.03
N ALA A 156 -1.13 -23.87 7.39
CA ALA A 156 -2.54 -24.29 7.34
C ALA A 156 -3.30 -23.57 6.21
N LYS A 157 -3.00 -23.88 4.94
CA LYS A 157 -3.93 -23.73 3.78
C LYS A 157 -3.32 -24.16 2.43
N SER A 158 -2.49 -25.20 2.38
CA SER A 158 -1.98 -25.75 1.10
C SER A 158 -2.77 -26.95 0.58
N LEU A 159 -3.80 -27.45 1.29
CA LEU A 159 -4.57 -28.63 0.84
C LEU A 159 -5.80 -28.29 -0.03
N GLN A 160 -6.29 -27.04 -0.04
CA GLN A 160 -7.41 -26.63 -0.90
C GLN A 160 -6.98 -26.01 -2.25
N ALA A 161 -5.71 -25.65 -2.40
CA ALA A 161 -5.20 -25.08 -3.65
C ALA A 161 -4.91 -26.13 -4.74
N GLN A 162 -4.73 -27.41 -4.36
CA GLN A 162 -4.41 -28.47 -5.32
C GLN A 162 -5.65 -29.10 -5.98
N ALA A 163 -6.84 -28.99 -5.37
CA ALA A 163 -8.08 -29.52 -5.95
C ALA A 163 -8.65 -28.63 -7.07
N GLY A 164 -8.50 -27.29 -6.98
CA GLY A 164 -9.02 -26.36 -7.99
C GLY A 164 -8.17 -26.22 -9.26
N ALA A 165 -6.89 -26.62 -9.22
CA ALA A 165 -5.99 -26.52 -10.36
C ALA A 165 -6.26 -27.61 -11.42
N LYS A 166 -6.68 -28.81 -11.01
CA LYS A 166 -7.03 -29.90 -11.93
C LYS A 166 -8.34 -29.65 -12.68
N GLN A 167 -9.33 -29.00 -12.06
CA GLN A 167 -10.60 -28.69 -12.74
C GLN A 167 -10.47 -27.52 -13.74
N ARG A 168 -9.61 -26.51 -13.48
CA ARG A 168 -9.42 -25.38 -14.40
C ARG A 168 -8.59 -25.72 -15.65
N ALA A 169 -7.71 -26.71 -15.58
CA ALA A 169 -6.94 -27.17 -16.75
C ALA A 169 -7.80 -27.91 -17.78
N ALA A 170 -8.86 -28.60 -17.35
CA ALA A 170 -9.80 -29.28 -18.25
C ALA A 170 -10.73 -28.28 -18.96
N VAL A 171 -11.20 -27.23 -18.27
CA VAL A 171 -12.13 -26.24 -18.86
C VAL A 171 -11.44 -25.31 -19.88
N VAL A 172 -10.15 -24.99 -19.68
CA VAL A 172 -9.38 -24.12 -20.60
C VAL A 172 -8.97 -24.82 -21.90
N ALA A 173 -8.90 -26.16 -21.90
CA ALA A 173 -8.64 -26.93 -23.12
C ALA A 173 -9.84 -26.91 -24.09
N GLU A 174 -11.06 -26.83 -23.56
CA GLU A 174 -12.30 -26.84 -24.35
C GLU A 174 -12.65 -25.45 -24.94
N THR A 175 -12.18 -24.35 -24.34
CA THR A 175 -12.48 -22.98 -24.82
C THR A 175 -11.56 -22.48 -25.95
N ARG A 176 -10.58 -23.28 -26.42
CA ARG A 176 -9.72 -22.90 -27.55
C ARG A 176 -10.33 -23.19 -28.92
N ALA A 177 -11.46 -23.88 -28.96
CA ALA A 177 -12.23 -24.13 -30.18
C ALA A 177 -13.52 -23.28 -30.16
N GLY A 178 -13.45 -22.01 -30.55
CA GLY A 178 -14.64 -21.17 -30.62
C GLY A 178 -14.34 -19.75 -31.06
N LYS A 179 -14.80 -19.42 -32.27
CA LYS A 179 -14.63 -18.15 -32.98
C LYS A 179 -15.28 -16.97 -32.22
N ASN A 180 -14.85 -15.75 -32.57
CA ASN A 180 -15.59 -14.47 -32.49
C ASN A 180 -15.05 -13.41 -31.51
N TRP A 181 -13.90 -12.80 -31.87
CA TRP A 181 -13.32 -11.61 -31.22
C TRP A 181 -14.10 -10.29 -31.42
N ASN A 182 -15.15 -10.26 -32.25
CA ASN A 182 -15.85 -9.02 -32.61
C ASN A 182 -17.11 -8.69 -31.78
N ALA A 183 -17.61 -9.60 -30.93
CA ALA A 183 -18.78 -9.34 -30.09
C ALA A 183 -18.45 -8.59 -28.78
N ALA A 184 -17.19 -8.65 -28.31
CA ALA A 184 -16.80 -8.08 -27.00
C ALA A 184 -16.51 -6.57 -27.02
N ARG A 185 -16.59 -5.90 -28.18
CA ARG A 185 -16.36 -4.44 -28.29
C ARG A 185 -17.59 -3.58 -28.00
N GLY A 186 -18.79 -4.15 -28.01
CA GLY A 186 -20.05 -3.39 -27.86
C GLY A 186 -20.52 -3.14 -26.41
N GLN A 187 -19.98 -3.84 -25.41
CA GLN A 187 -20.57 -3.83 -24.04
C GLN A 187 -19.89 -2.88 -23.04
N ILE A 188 -18.91 -2.07 -23.43
CA ILE A 188 -18.25 -1.11 -22.53
C ILE A 188 -19.07 0.20 -22.40
N LEU A 189 -20.07 0.43 -23.25
CA LEU A 189 -20.86 1.67 -23.29
C LEU A 189 -22.17 1.66 -22.48
N LEU A 190 -22.51 0.59 -21.76
CA LEU A 190 -23.79 0.48 -21.02
C LEU A 190 -23.62 0.35 -19.50
N ARG A 191 -22.71 1.11 -18.88
CA ARG A 191 -22.63 1.20 -17.42
C ARG A 191 -23.43 2.40 -16.90
N PRO A 192 -24.39 2.23 -15.98
CA PRO A 192 -25.13 3.35 -15.40
C PRO A 192 -24.17 4.28 -14.64
N SER A 193 -24.34 5.59 -14.83
CA SER A 193 -23.64 6.61 -14.06
C SER A 193 -24.03 6.53 -12.58
N LEU A 194 -23.05 6.58 -11.69
CA LEU A 194 -23.25 6.66 -10.25
C LEU A 194 -24.03 7.94 -9.89
N PRO A 195 -25.02 7.88 -8.97
CA PRO A 195 -25.81 9.05 -8.58
C PRO A 195 -24.96 10.08 -7.81
N ALA A 196 -25.25 11.35 -8.02
CA ALA A 196 -24.64 12.46 -7.29
C ALA A 196 -25.03 12.37 -5.79
N GLY A 197 -24.04 12.20 -4.91
CA GLY A 197 -24.26 12.09 -3.45
C GLY A 197 -23.64 10.85 -2.78
N ALA A 198 -23.04 9.92 -3.54
CA ALA A 198 -22.29 8.82 -2.95
C ALA A 198 -21.05 9.33 -2.18
N TYR A 199 -20.90 8.93 -0.92
CA TYR A 199 -19.76 9.26 -0.07
C TYR A 199 -18.43 8.91 -0.77
N GLY A 200 -17.61 9.91 -1.05
CA GLY A 200 -16.37 9.79 -1.82
C GLY A 200 -16.37 10.44 -3.20
N TYR A 201 -17.47 11.10 -3.60
CA TYR A 201 -17.49 11.98 -4.78
C TYR A 201 -16.74 13.29 -4.49
N GLN A 202 -15.64 13.52 -5.20
CA GLN A 202 -14.96 14.82 -5.22
C GLN A 202 -15.12 15.39 -6.64
N PRO A 203 -15.90 16.47 -6.84
CA PRO A 203 -16.18 16.98 -8.17
C PRO A 203 -14.89 17.44 -8.85
N TYR A 204 -14.75 17.04 -10.12
CA TYR A 204 -13.68 17.51 -10.99
C TYR A 204 -13.99 18.96 -11.36
N TYR A 205 -13.19 19.89 -10.85
CA TYR A 205 -13.18 21.28 -11.34
C TYR A 205 -12.17 21.37 -12.49
N PRO A 206 -12.61 21.53 -13.74
CA PRO A 206 -11.69 21.82 -14.83
C PRO A 206 -11.02 23.17 -14.59
N SER A 207 -9.75 23.27 -14.96
CA SER A 207 -8.98 24.51 -14.90
C SER A 207 -9.68 25.60 -15.72
N GLY A 208 -10.29 26.59 -15.04
CA GLY A 208 -10.97 27.73 -15.67
C GLY A 208 -12.19 28.30 -14.94
N SER A 209 -12.66 27.72 -13.83
CA SER A 209 -13.79 28.28 -13.07
C SER A 209 -13.40 29.55 -12.27
N PRO A 210 -14.21 30.64 -12.30
CA PRO A 210 -13.83 31.96 -11.79
C PRO A 210 -13.99 32.13 -10.27
N VAL A 211 -13.62 31.12 -9.48
CA VAL A 211 -13.80 31.17 -8.01
C VAL A 211 -12.53 30.74 -7.30
N TYR A 212 -11.47 31.54 -7.42
CA TYR A 212 -10.37 31.63 -6.44
C TYR A 212 -9.57 32.92 -6.70
N GLN A 213 -10.24 34.06 -6.57
CA GLN A 213 -9.56 35.27 -6.12
C GLN A 213 -9.67 35.31 -4.61
N GLY A 214 -8.51 35.26 -3.94
CA GLY A 214 -8.41 35.53 -2.51
C GLY A 214 -7.71 34.43 -1.73
N LEU A 215 -6.61 34.83 -1.08
CA LEU A 215 -5.96 34.20 0.09
C LEU A 215 -4.73 33.33 -0.21
N ALA A 216 -3.65 34.01 -0.63
CA ALA A 216 -2.32 33.78 -0.05
C ALA A 216 -2.23 34.47 1.33
N PRO A 217 -1.43 33.96 2.27
CA PRO A 217 -0.03 34.37 2.41
C PRO A 217 0.91 33.15 2.58
N GLY A 218 2.16 33.14 2.11
CA GLY A 218 3.23 34.08 2.39
C GLY A 218 4.16 33.48 3.46
N TRP A 219 5.16 32.70 3.05
CA TRP A 219 6.25 32.23 3.92
C TRP A 219 7.58 32.65 3.29
N ARG A 220 8.22 33.62 3.94
CA ARG A 220 9.67 33.82 3.96
C ARG A 220 10.31 32.77 4.86
#